data_AF-A0A813EN54-F1
#
_entry.id   AF-A0A813EN54-F1
#
_cell.length_a   1.000
_cell.length_b   1.000
_cell.length_c   1.000
_cell.angle_alpha   90.00
_cell.angle_beta   90.00
_cell.angle_gamma   90.00
#
_symmetry.space_group_name_H-M   'P 1'
#
loop_
_entity.id
_entity.type
_entity.pdbx_description
1 polymer ?
#
loop_
_entity_poly.entity_id
_entity_poly.type
_entity_poly.pdbx_seq_one_letter_code
_entity_poly.pdbx_strand_id
1 'polypeptide(L)'
;LSTLKSGKACPCDRVNPLIPYCKKCCKSGDPSLKVCTHPKFGKILIALRDLPKPYYVAWWGKQLKRKDMPQKHMEWALQTNTGMVDAVPFKEGSMLQFCACSGPNEIPTIDFAPDSEILLKSRNEKMAAVIFRTLRDIPRGHQVTMMYNTNEKTTNEFFKEQGIVRGDVGTPRYPCLRKKRAGGK
;
A
#
# COMPACT_ATOMS: atom_id res chain seq x y z
N LEU A 1 9.69 10.46 2.10
CA LEU A 1 9.24 9.41 1.16
C LEU A 1 7.91 9.79 0.51
N SER A 2 7.75 11.06 0.11
CA SER A 2 6.69 11.47 -0.82
C SER A 2 7.38 12.19 -1.95
N THR A 3 6.90 11.98 -3.18
CA THR A 3 7.41 12.69 -4.34
C THR A 3 6.31 13.51 -4.99
N LEU A 4 6.69 14.67 -5.50
CA LEU A 4 5.83 15.47 -6.36
C LEU A 4 5.49 14.67 -7.63
N LYS A 5 4.49 15.12 -8.39
CA LYS A 5 4.16 14.50 -9.70
C LYS A 5 5.31 14.51 -10.71
N SER A 6 6.32 15.35 -10.49
CA SER A 6 7.58 15.37 -11.25
C SER A 6 8.58 14.30 -10.82
N GLY A 7 8.27 13.49 -9.81
CA GLY A 7 9.18 12.50 -9.22
C GLY A 7 10.22 13.07 -8.25
N LYS A 8 10.36 14.40 -8.17
CA LYS A 8 11.22 15.04 -7.18
C LYS A 8 10.71 14.79 -5.76
N ALA A 9 11.62 14.60 -4.81
CA ALA A 9 11.26 14.49 -3.40
C ALA A 9 10.47 15.72 -2.94
N CYS A 10 9.50 15.52 -2.05
CA CYS A 10 8.83 16.62 -1.38
C CYS A 10 9.89 17.45 -0.63
N PRO A 11 10.00 18.77 -0.87
CA PRO A 11 11.04 19.61 -0.28
C PRO A 11 10.73 20.00 1.17
N CYS A 12 9.53 19.66 1.67
CA CYS A 12 9.09 20.05 3.00
C CYS A 12 9.51 19.02 4.05
N ASP A 13 9.84 19.51 5.23
CA ASP A 13 10.20 18.68 6.38
C ASP A 13 9.07 17.75 6.81
N ARG A 14 9.48 16.61 7.38
CA ARG A 14 8.56 15.60 7.91
C ARG A 14 7.81 16.15 9.12
N VAL A 15 6.58 15.69 9.35
CA VAL A 15 5.82 16.10 10.56
C VAL A 15 6.45 15.54 11.83
N ASN A 16 7.08 14.37 11.72
CA ASN A 16 7.83 13.72 12.79
C ASN A 16 8.83 12.71 12.18
N PRO A 17 9.78 12.18 12.97
CA PRO A 17 10.80 11.25 12.47
C PRO A 17 10.26 9.92 11.94
N LEU A 18 9.11 9.45 12.45
CA LEU A 18 8.56 8.13 12.15
C LEU A 18 7.64 8.11 10.93
N ILE A 19 7.06 9.25 10.56
CA ILE A 19 6.16 9.39 9.42
C ILE A 19 6.91 10.11 8.30
N PRO A 20 7.14 9.47 7.13
CA PRO A 20 8.04 10.01 6.13
C PRO A 20 7.38 11.02 5.19
N TYR A 21 6.44 11.80 5.72
CA TYR A 21 5.62 12.78 5.01
C TYR A 21 5.65 14.13 5.72
N CYS A 22 5.56 15.21 4.95
CA CYS A 22 5.34 16.54 5.49
C CYS A 22 3.88 16.75 5.91
N LYS A 23 3.57 17.87 6.58
CA LYS A 23 2.22 18.15 7.11
C LYS A 23 1.15 18.09 6.02
N LYS A 24 1.48 18.55 4.81
CA LYS A 24 0.58 18.50 3.65
C LYS A 24 0.38 17.06 3.15
N CYS A 25 1.47 16.32 2.92
CA CYS A 25 1.40 14.95 2.42
C CYS A 25 0.78 13.97 3.43
N CYS A 26 0.89 14.22 4.74
CA CYS A 26 0.14 13.46 5.74
C CYS A 26 -1.38 13.62 5.60
N LYS A 27 -1.84 14.75 5.05
CA LYS A 27 -3.27 14.99 4.83
C LYS A 27 -3.73 14.55 3.45
N SER A 28 -2.93 14.82 2.41
CA SER A 28 -3.32 14.59 1.01
C SER A 28 -2.79 13.29 0.40
N GLY A 29 -1.89 12.61 1.10
CA GLY A 29 -1.14 11.49 0.57
C GLY A 29 0.02 11.90 -0.33
N ASP A 30 0.77 10.90 -0.78
CA ASP A 30 1.80 10.99 -1.82
C ASP A 30 1.22 11.51 -3.16
N PRO A 31 1.67 12.68 -3.66
CA PRO A 31 1.20 13.24 -4.92
C PRO A 31 1.39 12.36 -6.16
N SER A 32 2.23 11.33 -6.09
CA SER A 32 2.46 10.37 -7.18
C SER A 32 1.43 9.24 -7.23
N LEU A 33 0.50 9.21 -6.28
CA LEU A 33 -0.53 8.20 -6.15
C LEU A 33 -1.92 8.84 -6.06
N LYS A 34 -2.95 8.05 -6.34
CA LYS A 34 -4.34 8.48 -6.19
C LYS A 34 -5.23 7.31 -5.80
N VAL A 35 -6.08 7.53 -4.81
CA VAL A 35 -7.17 6.62 -4.46
C VAL A 35 -8.35 6.86 -5.41
N CYS A 36 -8.87 5.80 -6.01
CA CYS A 36 -10.00 5.81 -6.94
C CYS A 36 -11.04 4.76 -6.53
N THR A 37 -12.29 4.93 -6.96
CA THR A 37 -13.33 3.91 -6.78
C THR A 37 -13.30 2.92 -7.94
N HIS A 38 -13.14 1.64 -7.63
CA HIS A 38 -13.31 0.52 -8.53
C HIS A 38 -14.79 0.16 -8.66
N PRO A 39 -15.29 -0.20 -9.86
CA PRO A 39 -16.70 -0.57 -10.08
C PRO A 39 -17.21 -1.83 -9.33
N LYS A 40 -16.35 -2.53 -8.56
CA LYS A 40 -16.63 -3.86 -7.97
C LYS A 40 -15.89 -4.06 -6.64
N PHE A 41 -14.60 -3.75 -6.58
CA PHE A 41 -13.73 -4.05 -5.44
C PHE A 41 -13.49 -2.86 -4.49
N GLY A 42 -14.43 -1.90 -4.43
CA GLY A 42 -14.32 -0.77 -3.51
C GLY A 42 -13.27 0.26 -3.94
N LYS A 43 -12.34 0.64 -3.05
CA LYS A 43 -11.29 1.62 -3.36
C LYS A 43 -10.02 0.93 -3.84
N ILE A 44 -9.37 1.53 -4.83
CA ILE A 44 -8.09 1.08 -5.43
C ILE A 44 -7.09 2.23 -5.43
N LEU A 45 -5.81 1.89 -5.52
CA LEU A 45 -4.70 2.83 -5.60
C LEU A 45 -4.10 2.81 -7.02
N ILE A 46 -3.93 3.97 -7.63
CA ILE A 46 -3.32 4.11 -8.96
C ILE A 46 -2.09 5.02 -8.93
N ALA A 47 -1.18 4.80 -9.88
CA ALA A 47 -0.05 5.67 -10.15
C ALA A 47 -0.47 6.92 -10.95
N LEU A 48 -0.10 8.12 -10.50
CA LEU A 48 -0.38 9.38 -11.22
C LEU A 48 0.72 9.80 -12.20
N ARG A 49 1.84 9.09 -12.18
CA ARG A 49 2.98 9.19 -13.09
C ARG A 49 3.60 7.80 -13.23
N ASP A 50 4.58 7.64 -14.10
CA ASP A 50 5.37 6.42 -14.12
C ASP A 50 6.19 6.32 -12.82
N LEU A 51 6.04 5.20 -12.11
CA LEU A 51 6.78 4.93 -10.87
C LEU A 51 7.90 3.94 -11.18
N PRO A 52 9.17 4.28 -10.94
CA PRO A 52 10.29 3.39 -11.22
C PRO A 52 10.43 2.29 -10.17
N LYS A 53 11.22 1.26 -10.47
CA LYS A 53 11.80 0.34 -9.47
C LYS A 53 13.19 0.82 -9.00
N PRO A 54 13.43 1.05 -7.70
CA PRO A 54 12.46 1.09 -6.61
C PRO A 54 11.83 2.49 -6.46
N TYR A 55 10.56 2.51 -6.09
CA TYR A 55 9.83 3.68 -5.60
C TYR A 55 9.24 3.34 -4.23
N TYR A 56 9.43 4.22 -3.25
CA TYR A 56 9.08 3.93 -1.86
C TYR A 56 7.81 4.65 -1.43
N VAL A 57 6.95 3.94 -0.71
CA VAL A 57 5.67 4.42 -0.18
C VAL A 57 5.50 3.91 1.24
N ALA A 58 4.87 4.68 2.12
CA ALA A 58 4.62 4.25 3.50
C ALA A 58 3.14 3.91 3.75
N TRP A 59 2.91 2.76 4.40
CA TRP A 59 1.70 2.48 5.15
C TRP A 59 1.87 3.04 6.56
N TRP A 60 1.00 3.93 7.02
CA TRP A 60 1.19 4.57 8.31
C TRP A 60 -0.11 4.85 9.05
N GLY A 61 -0.02 5.07 10.35
CA GLY A 61 -1.18 5.32 11.18
C GLY A 61 -0.84 5.31 12.67
N LYS A 62 -1.85 5.11 13.50
CA LYS A 62 -1.66 4.99 14.96
C LYS A 62 -1.04 3.64 15.29
N GLN A 63 -0.10 3.62 16.20
CA GLN A 63 0.44 2.37 16.75
C GLN A 63 -0.40 1.93 17.95
N LEU A 64 -0.99 0.74 17.87
CA LEU A 64 -1.85 0.17 18.90
C LEU A 64 -1.43 -1.27 19.22
N LYS A 65 -1.74 -1.74 20.43
CA LYS A 65 -1.67 -3.18 20.71
C LYS A 65 -2.85 -3.86 20.04
N ARG A 66 -2.70 -5.13 19.66
CA ARG A 66 -3.77 -5.90 19.00
C ARG A 66 -5.09 -5.90 19.78
N LYS A 67 -5.04 -5.99 21.12
CA LYS A 67 -6.22 -5.95 21.99
C LYS A 67 -6.95 -4.60 22.03
N ASP A 68 -6.26 -3.51 21.67
CA ASP A 68 -6.80 -2.16 21.70
C ASP A 68 -7.29 -1.72 20.29
N MET A 69 -7.13 -2.59 19.28
CA MET A 69 -7.59 -2.33 17.92
C MET A 69 -9.12 -2.46 17.83
N PRO A 70 -9.82 -1.49 17.22
CA PRO A 70 -11.22 -1.65 16.89
C PRO A 70 -11.40 -2.84 15.94
N GLN A 71 -12.36 -3.74 16.24
CA GLN A 71 -12.60 -4.94 15.42
C GLN A 71 -12.82 -4.61 13.94
N LYS A 72 -13.55 -3.53 13.65
CA LYS A 72 -13.82 -3.05 12.28
C LYS A 72 -12.57 -2.56 11.54
N HIS A 73 -11.49 -2.25 12.25
CA HIS A 73 -10.24 -1.77 11.66
C HIS A 73 -9.23 -2.91 11.47
N MET A 74 -9.45 -4.07 12.09
CA MET A 74 -8.53 -5.20 12.04
C MET A 74 -8.26 -5.71 10.62
N GLU A 75 -9.26 -5.63 9.73
CA GLU A 75 -9.13 -5.98 8.31
C GLU A 75 -8.04 -5.16 7.59
N TRP A 76 -7.81 -3.92 8.04
CA TRP A 76 -6.88 -2.96 7.44
C TRP A 76 -5.73 -2.62 8.39
N ALA A 77 -5.52 -3.43 9.42
CA ALA A 77 -4.44 -3.24 10.37
C ALA A 77 -3.18 -3.94 9.88
N LEU A 78 -2.06 -3.23 9.87
CA LEU A 78 -0.78 -3.82 9.50
C LEU A 78 -0.03 -4.28 10.74
N GLN A 79 0.28 -5.57 10.83
CA GLN A 79 1.07 -6.10 11.94
C GLN A 79 2.55 -5.74 11.75
N THR A 80 3.20 -5.40 12.86
CA THR A 80 4.63 -5.06 12.96
C THR A 80 5.25 -5.78 14.17
N ASN A 81 6.57 -5.73 14.31
CA ASN A 81 7.26 -6.30 15.48
C ASN A 81 6.90 -5.63 16.81
N THR A 82 6.33 -4.42 16.77
CA THR A 82 6.04 -3.61 17.97
C THR A 82 4.56 -3.36 18.20
N GLY A 83 3.67 -3.93 17.37
CA GLY A 83 2.21 -3.76 17.49
C GLY A 83 1.49 -3.76 16.15
N MET A 84 0.33 -3.12 16.10
CA MET A 84 -0.50 -2.95 14.91
C MET A 84 -0.51 -1.48 14.48
N VAL A 85 -0.45 -1.23 13.17
CA VAL A 85 -0.64 0.10 12.58
C VAL A 85 -2.09 0.26 12.13
N ASP A 86 -2.83 1.15 12.78
CA ASP A 86 -4.19 1.54 12.40
C ASP A 86 -4.16 2.74 11.43
N ALA A 87 -4.28 2.44 10.13
CA ALA A 87 -4.33 3.43 9.06
C ALA A 87 -5.75 3.92 8.73
N VAL A 88 -6.80 3.27 9.26
CA VAL A 88 -8.20 3.52 8.91
C VAL A 88 -8.64 4.97 9.20
N PRO A 89 -8.17 5.65 10.27
CA PRO A 89 -8.49 7.06 10.50
C PRO A 89 -7.81 8.04 9.52
N PHE A 90 -6.87 7.59 8.70
CA PHE A 90 -6.01 8.43 7.87
C PHE A 90 -6.19 8.15 6.37
N LYS A 91 -7.42 7.94 5.91
CA LYS A 91 -7.75 7.48 4.54
C LYS A 91 -7.17 8.37 3.45
N GLU A 92 -7.12 9.68 3.66
CA GLU A 92 -6.63 10.62 2.66
C GLU A 92 -5.09 10.59 2.54
N GLY A 93 -4.39 10.30 3.64
CA GLY A 93 -2.93 10.34 3.72
C GLY A 93 -2.23 8.98 3.61
N SER A 94 -2.76 7.97 4.29
CA SER A 94 -2.25 6.61 4.33
C SER A 94 -2.84 5.78 3.19
N MET A 95 -2.59 6.22 1.97
CA MET A 95 -3.28 5.69 0.78
C MET A 95 -2.96 4.24 0.45
N LEU A 96 -1.84 3.71 0.96
CA LEU A 96 -1.44 2.33 0.70
C LEU A 96 -2.44 1.31 1.26
N GLN A 97 -3.30 1.71 2.21
CA GLN A 97 -4.41 0.90 2.69
C GLN A 97 -5.44 0.54 1.61
N PHE A 98 -5.45 1.26 0.47
CA PHE A 98 -6.34 0.98 -0.67
C PHE A 98 -5.63 0.24 -1.81
N CYS A 99 -4.42 -0.26 -1.58
CA CYS A 99 -3.72 -1.09 -2.55
C CYS A 99 -4.35 -2.49 -2.54
N ALA A 100 -4.96 -2.85 -3.67
CA ALA A 100 -5.70 -4.10 -3.80
C ALA A 100 -4.77 -5.31 -3.86
N CYS A 101 -5.29 -6.48 -3.47
CA CYS A 101 -4.62 -7.74 -3.73
C CYS A 101 -4.56 -8.01 -5.23
N SER A 102 -3.40 -8.41 -5.73
CA SER A 102 -3.24 -8.82 -7.13
C SER A 102 -4.10 -10.06 -7.41
N GLY A 103 -4.83 -10.05 -8.54
CA GLY A 103 -5.63 -11.18 -8.97
C GLY A 103 -4.82 -12.36 -9.51
N PRO A 104 -5.50 -13.47 -9.86
CA PRO A 104 -4.85 -14.70 -10.33
C PRO A 104 -4.00 -14.51 -11.61
N ASN A 105 -4.39 -13.59 -12.51
CA ASN A 105 -3.64 -13.32 -13.75
C ASN A 105 -2.81 -12.04 -13.69
N GLU A 106 -2.74 -11.42 -12.51
CA GLU A 106 -2.05 -10.17 -12.27
C GLU A 106 -0.80 -10.41 -11.44
N ILE A 107 0.10 -9.43 -11.44
CA ILE A 107 1.36 -9.53 -10.72
C ILE A 107 1.48 -8.42 -9.66
N PRO A 108 1.99 -8.71 -8.45
CA PRO A 108 2.14 -7.71 -7.40
C PRO A 108 3.18 -6.68 -7.77
N THR A 109 2.82 -5.41 -7.69
CA THR A 109 3.68 -4.29 -8.08
C THR A 109 4.47 -3.70 -6.93
N ILE A 110 4.03 -3.91 -5.69
CA ILE A 110 4.64 -3.38 -4.47
C ILE A 110 4.71 -4.47 -3.39
N ASP A 111 5.72 -4.37 -2.54
CA ASP A 111 5.93 -5.26 -1.38
C ASP A 111 6.69 -4.53 -0.27
N PHE A 112 6.85 -5.15 0.89
CA PHE A 112 7.67 -4.62 1.99
C PHE A 112 9.09 -4.29 1.49
N ALA A 113 9.62 -3.14 1.91
CA ALA A 113 11.03 -2.83 1.71
C ALA A 113 11.91 -3.74 2.60
N PRO A 114 13.20 -3.97 2.25
CA PRO A 114 14.10 -4.79 3.08
C PRO A 114 14.16 -4.36 4.55
N ASP A 115 14.18 -3.03 4.79
CA ASP A 115 14.11 -2.44 6.13
C ASP A 115 12.75 -1.74 6.34
N SER A 116 11.66 -2.47 6.09
CA SER A 116 10.29 -1.93 6.11
C SER A 116 9.92 -1.24 7.42
N GLU A 117 10.46 -1.72 8.55
CA GLU A 117 10.20 -1.19 9.89
C GLU A 117 11.28 -0.22 10.40
N ILE A 118 12.17 0.28 9.53
CA ILE A 118 13.31 1.15 9.94
C ILE A 118 12.88 2.42 10.71
N LEU A 119 11.64 2.86 10.53
CA LEU A 119 11.09 4.03 11.20
C LEU A 119 10.43 3.69 12.55
N LEU A 120 10.31 2.42 12.93
CA LEU A 120 9.75 1.98 14.21
C LEU A 120 10.83 1.94 15.30
N LYS A 121 11.35 3.11 15.67
CA LYS A 121 12.52 3.21 16.58
C LYS A 121 12.19 3.43 18.06
N SER A 122 10.93 3.69 18.43
CA SER A 122 10.59 4.04 19.83
C SER A 122 9.27 3.40 20.28
N ARG A 123 9.28 2.79 21.48
CA ARG A 123 8.11 2.15 22.11
C ARG A 123 7.06 3.14 22.65
N ASN A 124 7.40 4.43 22.75
CA ASN A 124 6.55 5.45 23.37
C ASN A 124 5.79 6.31 22.35
N GLU A 125 5.97 6.04 21.07
CA GLU A 125 5.40 6.85 20.01
C GLU A 125 4.03 6.31 19.59
N LYS A 126 3.06 7.22 19.41
CA LYS A 126 1.67 6.86 19.09
C LYS A 126 1.44 6.62 17.60
N MET A 127 2.48 6.81 16.78
CA MET A 127 2.43 6.74 15.33
C MET A 127 3.49 5.79 14.81
N ALA A 128 3.16 5.07 13.75
CA ALA A 128 4.04 4.10 13.13
C ALA A 128 3.93 4.17 11.61
N ALA A 129 5.01 3.83 10.92
CA ALA A 129 5.04 3.66 9.48
C ALA A 129 5.84 2.42 9.09
N VAL A 130 5.31 1.70 8.11
CA VAL A 130 5.96 0.58 7.45
C VAL A 130 6.21 0.96 6.00
N ILE A 131 7.45 0.78 5.55
CA ILE A 131 7.91 1.19 4.24
C ILE A 131 7.79 0.03 3.25
N PHE A 132 7.16 0.33 2.13
CA PHE A 132 7.00 -0.54 0.98
C PHE A 132 7.80 0.02 -0.20
N ARG A 133 8.17 -0.85 -1.14
CA ARG A 133 8.83 -0.46 -2.39
C ARG A 133 8.20 -1.14 -3.59
N THR A 134 8.21 -0.46 -4.72
CA THR A 134 7.83 -1.08 -6.00
C THR A 134 8.82 -2.17 -6.38
N LEU A 135 8.28 -3.26 -6.91
CA LEU A 135 9.02 -4.43 -7.38
C LEU A 135 9.38 -4.33 -8.87
N ARG A 136 8.82 -3.35 -9.57
CA ARG A 136 8.92 -3.10 -11.01
C ARG A 136 8.38 -1.72 -11.34
N ASP A 137 8.63 -1.28 -12.57
CA ASP A 137 8.06 -0.04 -13.08
C ASP A 137 6.53 -0.17 -13.18
N ILE A 138 5.82 0.86 -12.74
CA ILE A 138 4.36 0.94 -12.78
C ILE A 138 4.00 2.12 -13.68
N PRO A 139 3.40 1.89 -14.86
CA PRO A 139 3.03 2.98 -15.75
C PRO A 139 1.94 3.87 -15.15
N ARG A 140 1.91 5.14 -15.55
CA ARG A 140 0.85 6.07 -15.19
C ARG A 140 -0.53 5.48 -15.47
N GLY A 141 -1.46 5.66 -14.54
CA GLY A 141 -2.83 5.18 -14.63
C GLY A 141 -3.02 3.70 -14.29
N HIS A 142 -1.94 2.93 -14.12
CA HIS A 142 -2.03 1.55 -13.65
C HIS A 142 -2.26 1.49 -12.14
N GLN A 143 -2.89 0.40 -11.70
CA GLN A 143 -3.08 0.13 -10.29
C GLN A 143 -1.77 -0.29 -9.63
N VAL A 144 -1.60 0.15 -8.39
CA VAL A 144 -0.62 -0.40 -7.45
C VAL A 144 -1.31 -1.54 -6.71
N THR A 145 -0.77 -2.73 -6.85
CA THR A 145 -1.25 -3.95 -6.20
C THR A 145 -0.17 -4.62 -5.37
N MET A 146 -0.57 -5.32 -4.31
CA MET A 146 0.31 -6.13 -3.46
C MET A 146 -0.24 -7.55 -3.32
N MET A 147 0.53 -8.47 -2.74
CA MET A 147 -0.03 -9.73 -2.22
C MET A 147 -0.34 -9.53 -0.74
N TYR A 148 -1.48 -10.01 -0.27
CA TYR A 148 -1.87 -9.88 1.15
C TYR A 148 -1.18 -10.90 2.06
N ASN A 149 -0.58 -11.93 1.47
CA ASN A 149 0.18 -12.95 2.20
C ASN A 149 1.46 -13.27 1.43
N THR A 150 2.35 -14.06 2.04
CA THR A 150 3.72 -14.32 1.55
C THR A 150 3.78 -14.88 0.13
N ASN A 151 2.74 -15.59 -0.31
CA ASN A 151 2.66 -16.15 -1.65
C ASN A 151 1.21 -16.33 -2.11
N GLU A 152 1.05 -16.77 -3.37
CA GLU A 152 -0.27 -16.98 -3.97
C GLU A 152 -1.11 -18.04 -3.26
N LYS A 153 -0.49 -19.10 -2.75
CA LYS A 153 -1.19 -20.17 -2.04
C LYS A 153 -1.82 -19.64 -0.76
N THR A 154 -1.01 -19.01 0.10
CA THR A 154 -1.48 -18.48 1.39
C THR A 154 -2.43 -17.29 1.22
N THR A 155 -2.32 -16.57 0.10
CA THR A 155 -3.29 -15.53 -0.26
C THR A 155 -4.62 -16.14 -0.69
N ASN A 156 -4.63 -17.19 -1.52
CA ASN A 156 -5.88 -17.87 -1.89
C ASN A 156 -6.58 -18.50 -0.67
N GLU A 157 -5.82 -19.04 0.28
CA GLU A 157 -6.33 -19.54 1.56
C GLU A 157 -7.01 -18.41 2.35
N PHE A 158 -6.37 -17.25 2.49
CA PHE A 158 -6.97 -16.05 3.12
C PHE A 158 -8.32 -15.69 2.48
N PHE A 159 -8.41 -15.61 1.15
CA PHE A 159 -9.68 -15.30 0.48
C PHE A 159 -10.74 -16.38 0.73
N LYS A 160 -10.35 -17.66 0.69
CA LYS A 160 -11.25 -18.80 0.96
C LYS A 160 -11.81 -18.77 2.38
N GLU A 161 -10.99 -18.45 3.38
CA GLU A 161 -11.41 -18.31 4.78
C GLU A 161 -12.42 -17.18 4.97
N GLN A 162 -12.33 -16.13 4.15
CA GLN A 162 -13.32 -15.03 4.13
C GLN A 162 -14.55 -15.36 3.27
N GLY A 163 -14.63 -16.54 2.66
CA GLY A 163 -15.73 -16.92 1.77
C GLY A 163 -15.74 -16.18 0.42
N ILE A 164 -14.60 -15.63 0.01
CA ILE A 164 -14.46 -14.80 -1.20
C ILE A 164 -13.53 -15.50 -2.21
N VAL A 165 -13.78 -15.32 -3.50
CA VAL A 165 -12.87 -15.78 -4.56
C VAL A 165 -11.97 -14.62 -5.00
N ARG A 166 -10.65 -14.84 -5.00
CA ARG A 166 -9.68 -13.87 -5.51
C ARG A 166 -9.88 -13.66 -7.02
N GLY A 167 -10.15 -12.42 -7.43
CA GLY A 167 -10.37 -12.04 -8.83
C GLY A 167 -9.33 -11.05 -9.34
N ASP A 168 -9.21 -10.93 -10.66
CA ASP A 168 -8.45 -9.84 -11.32
C ASP A 168 -9.14 -8.50 -11.01
N VAL A 169 -8.38 -7.55 -10.48
CA VAL A 169 -8.88 -6.23 -10.06
C VAL A 169 -8.63 -5.15 -11.12
N GLY A 170 -7.87 -5.45 -12.17
CA GLY A 170 -7.62 -4.57 -13.29
C GLY A 170 -8.89 -4.21 -14.05
N THR A 171 -8.97 -2.96 -14.52
CA THR A 171 -10.05 -2.48 -15.39
C THR A 171 -9.47 -1.88 -16.67
N PRO A 172 -10.26 -1.68 -17.74
CA PRO A 172 -9.78 -0.94 -18.91
C PRO A 172 -9.28 0.47 -18.59
N ARG A 173 -9.91 1.13 -17.59
CA ARG A 173 -9.55 2.49 -17.17
C ARG A 173 -8.33 2.52 -16.25
N TYR A 174 -8.22 1.53 -15.37
CA TYR A 174 -7.14 1.38 -14.38
C TYR A 174 -6.61 -0.05 -14.46
N PRO A 175 -5.71 -0.34 -15.42
CA PRO A 175 -5.21 -1.69 -15.63
C PRO A 175 -4.24 -2.12 -14.53
N CYS A 176 -4.14 -3.43 -14.31
CA CYS A 176 -3.08 -4.05 -13.53
C CYS A 176 -2.03 -4.67 -14.46
N LEU A 177 -0.78 -4.75 -14.01
CA LEU A 177 0.23 -5.52 -14.71
C LEU A 177 -0.15 -7.01 -14.66
N ARG A 178 0.03 -7.70 -15.79
CA ARG A 178 -0.39 -9.10 -15.96
C ARG A 178 0.80 -10.06 -15.99
N LYS A 179 0.54 -11.31 -15.58
CA LYS A 179 1.49 -12.40 -15.76
C LYS A 179 1.73 -12.60 -17.25
N LYS A 180 2.98 -12.89 -17.64
CA LYS A 180 3.24 -13.37 -19.00
C LYS A 180 2.46 -14.67 -19.20
N ARG A 181 1.70 -14.77 -20.28
CA ARG A 181 1.10 -16.05 -20.69
C ARG A 181 2.25 -17.01 -20.98
N ALA A 182 2.18 -18.24 -20.46
CA ALA A 182 3.08 -19.30 -20.89
C ALA A 182 2.95 -19.44 -22.42
N GLY A 183 4.01 -19.10 -23.16
CA GLY A 183 4.05 -19.14 -24.63
C GLY A 183 4.02 -17.79 -25.37
N GLY A 184 4.00 -16.64 -24.68
CA GLY A 184 4.22 -15.34 -25.32
C GLY A 184 5.71 -15.07 -25.53
N LYS A 185 6.16 -15.09 -26.79
CA LYS A 185 7.52 -14.74 -27.23
C LYS A 185 8.05 -13.47 -26.58
#